data_AF-A0A4P2Q1E3-F1
#
_entry.id   AF-A0A4P2Q1E3-F1
#
_cell.length_a   1.000
_cell.length_b   1.000
_cell.length_c   1.000
_cell.angle_alpha   90.00
_cell.angle_beta   90.00
_cell.angle_gamma   90.00
#
_symmetry.space_group_name_H-M   'P 1'
#
loop_
_entity.id
_entity.type
_entity.pdbx_description
1 polymer ?
#
loop_
_entity_poly.entity_id
_entity_poly.type
_entity_poly.pdbx_seq_one_letter_code
_entity_poly.pdbx_strand_id
1 'polypeptide(L)'
;MRRTAISDPHLLEAALLTELTTVYGEAEEVFQGWSCGASTECCRFGITGREPYVTSIELAAVRRAIAARGGARALQGIVRAGGAGAPDRAKAAGDPDRRRALPQASERRCPMLTDAGRCAIYAARPLGCRTFFCDRAFAGAPVRHHDVTRLVRKVQEIAARHAPGGDLGRPLTRALADGGAAPGGAPSRAGAAARARRAR
;
A
#
# COMPACT_ATOMS: atom_id res chain seq x y z
N MET A 1 -4.72 -20.01 39.77
CA MET A 1 -4.82 -18.60 39.34
C MET A 1 -4.57 -18.52 37.84
N ARG A 2 -5.63 -18.54 37.01
CA ARG A 2 -5.53 -18.46 35.55
C ARG A 2 -5.46 -16.98 35.14
N ARG A 3 -4.39 -16.56 34.46
CA ARG A 3 -4.36 -15.28 33.73
C ARG A 3 -5.27 -15.40 32.52
N THR A 4 -6.57 -15.18 32.73
CA THR A 4 -7.49 -14.85 31.65
C THR A 4 -7.43 -13.33 31.46
N ALA A 5 -7.37 -12.87 30.20
CA ALA A 5 -7.52 -11.47 29.77
C ALA A 5 -6.27 -10.58 29.63
N ILE A 6 -5.23 -11.06 28.95
CA ILE A 6 -4.55 -10.23 27.94
C ILE A 6 -4.71 -11.02 26.65
N SER A 7 -5.64 -10.61 25.79
CA SER A 7 -5.89 -11.24 24.49
C SER A 7 -4.57 -11.41 23.76
N ASP A 8 -4.25 -12.63 23.31
CA ASP A 8 -3.09 -12.86 22.45
C ASP A 8 -3.18 -11.87 21.27
N PRO A 9 -2.21 -10.95 21.11
CA PRO A 9 -2.22 -9.97 20.04
C PRO A 9 -2.41 -10.58 18.66
N HIS A 10 -1.90 -11.80 18.45
CA HIS A 10 -2.07 -12.52 17.18
C HIS A 10 -3.49 -13.05 16.98
N LEU A 11 -4.17 -13.49 18.05
CA LEU A 11 -5.58 -13.90 17.99
C LEU A 11 -6.49 -12.70 17.74
N LEU A 12 -6.20 -11.55 18.35
CA LEU A 12 -6.91 -10.30 18.08
C LEU A 12 -6.72 -9.86 16.62
N GLU A 13 -5.48 -9.82 16.12
CA GLU A 13 -5.21 -9.49 14.71
C GLU A 13 -5.94 -10.44 13.77
N ALA A 14 -5.93 -11.75 14.03
CA ALA A 14 -6.64 -12.73 13.21
C ALA A 14 -8.16 -12.50 13.18
N ALA A 15 -8.77 -12.16 14.32
CA ALA A 15 -10.18 -11.78 14.39
C ALA A 15 -10.46 -10.51 13.58
N LEU A 16 -9.65 -9.46 13.75
CA LEU A 16 -9.80 -8.19 13.02
C LEU A 16 -9.58 -8.35 11.51
N LEU A 17 -8.70 -9.26 11.07
CA LEU A 17 -8.53 -9.60 9.66
C LEU A 17 -9.76 -10.32 9.08
N THR A 18 -10.46 -11.10 9.89
CA THR A 18 -11.73 -11.74 9.50
C THR A 18 -12.82 -10.67 9.31
N GLU A 19 -12.90 -9.70 10.22
CA GLU A 19 -13.79 -8.55 10.08
C GLU A 19 -13.44 -7.71 8.82
N LEU A 20 -12.16 -7.45 8.58
CA LEU A 20 -11.71 -6.73 7.37
C LEU A 20 -12.10 -7.48 6.09
N THR A 21 -12.00 -8.80 6.08
CA THR A 21 -12.42 -9.63 4.94
C THR A 21 -13.91 -9.48 4.66
N THR A 22 -14.73 -9.34 5.71
CA THR A 22 -16.17 -9.05 5.55
C THR A 22 -16.39 -7.70 4.89
N VAL A 23 -15.68 -6.65 5.32
CA VAL A 23 -15.74 -5.31 4.68
C VAL A 23 -15.27 -5.36 3.22
N TYR A 24 -14.29 -6.21 2.90
CA TYR A 24 -13.88 -6.44 1.52
C TYR A 24 -14.94 -7.13 0.66
N GLY A 25 -15.71 -8.07 1.23
CA GLY A 25 -16.88 -8.64 0.57
C GLY A 25 -17.95 -7.59 0.29
N GLU A 26 -18.27 -6.75 1.27
CA GLU A 26 -19.20 -5.62 1.06
C GLU A 26 -18.71 -4.66 -0.03
N ALA A 27 -17.39 -4.42 -0.11
CA ALA A 27 -16.81 -3.61 -1.18
C ALA A 27 -17.00 -4.27 -2.56
N GLU A 28 -16.87 -5.59 -2.66
CA GLU A 28 -17.13 -6.31 -3.91
C GLU A 28 -18.60 -6.23 -4.34
N GLU A 29 -19.54 -6.24 -3.39
CA GLU A 29 -20.96 -6.02 -3.65
C GLU A 29 -21.26 -4.59 -4.11
N VAL A 30 -20.72 -3.57 -3.41
CA VAL A 30 -20.86 -2.16 -3.78
C VAL A 30 -20.30 -1.88 -5.17
N PHE A 31 -19.19 -2.53 -5.52
CA PHE A 31 -18.53 -2.42 -6.81
C PHE A 31 -18.91 -3.55 -7.78
N GLN A 32 -20.09 -4.18 -7.61
CA GLN A 32 -20.53 -5.24 -8.50
C GLN A 32 -20.54 -4.78 -9.98
N GLY A 33 -19.98 -5.62 -10.85
CA GLY A 33 -19.81 -5.31 -12.28
C GLY A 33 -18.52 -4.53 -12.60
N TRP A 34 -17.88 -3.91 -11.61
CA TRP A 34 -16.55 -3.32 -11.81
C TRP A 34 -15.48 -4.40 -11.78
N SER A 35 -14.53 -4.33 -12.72
CA SER A 35 -13.39 -5.25 -12.70
C SER A 35 -12.12 -4.66 -13.32
N CYS A 36 -10.99 -5.25 -12.93
CA CYS A 36 -9.68 -4.79 -13.40
C CYS A 36 -9.32 -5.48 -14.72
N GLY A 37 -9.22 -4.71 -15.80
CA GLY A 37 -8.73 -5.18 -17.10
C GLY A 37 -7.20 -5.33 -17.21
N ALA A 38 -6.47 -5.31 -16.09
CA ALA A 38 -5.00 -5.39 -16.04
C ALA A 38 -4.27 -4.29 -16.85
N SER A 39 -4.88 -3.10 -16.97
CA SER A 39 -4.31 -1.95 -17.69
C SER A 39 -3.05 -1.37 -17.05
N THR A 40 -2.79 -1.70 -15.78
CA THR A 40 -1.69 -1.23 -14.92
C THR A 40 -1.69 0.26 -14.56
N GLU A 41 -2.57 1.10 -15.11
CA GLU A 41 -2.56 2.55 -14.87
C GLU A 41 -2.70 2.92 -13.40
N CYS A 42 -3.68 2.33 -12.70
CA CYS A 42 -3.86 2.58 -11.28
C CYS A 42 -2.70 2.08 -10.40
N CYS A 43 -1.85 1.18 -10.91
CA CYS A 43 -0.69 0.66 -10.20
C CYS A 43 0.57 1.52 -10.39
N ARG A 44 0.52 2.55 -11.24
CA ARG A 44 1.63 3.45 -11.59
C ARG A 44 1.58 4.72 -10.71
N PHE A 45 1.92 4.59 -9.43
CA PHE A 45 1.79 5.66 -8.43
C PHE A 45 2.62 6.90 -8.74
N GLY A 46 3.77 6.74 -9.39
CA GLY A 46 4.64 7.82 -9.83
C GLY A 46 4.02 8.69 -10.91
N ILE A 47 3.13 8.13 -11.72
CA ILE A 47 2.43 8.82 -12.81
C ILE A 47 1.10 9.38 -12.33
N THR A 48 0.31 8.55 -11.66
CA THR A 48 -1.06 8.93 -11.27
C THR A 48 -1.10 9.84 -10.04
N GLY A 49 -0.08 9.78 -9.18
CA GLY A 49 -0.11 10.40 -7.85
C GLY A 49 -1.15 9.78 -6.91
N ARG A 50 -1.86 8.73 -7.33
CA ARG A 50 -2.99 8.10 -6.62
C ARG A 50 -2.54 6.77 -6.02
N GLU A 51 -1.78 6.89 -4.95
CA GLU A 51 -1.37 5.74 -4.14
C GLU A 51 -2.42 5.47 -3.05
N PRO A 52 -2.87 4.22 -2.86
CA PRO A 52 -3.81 3.90 -1.79
C PRO A 52 -3.15 4.16 -0.43
N TYR A 53 -3.91 4.82 0.44
CA TYR A 53 -3.57 4.91 1.85
C TYR A 53 -4.07 3.65 2.53
N VAL A 54 -3.18 2.96 3.24
CA VAL A 54 -3.51 1.73 3.96
C VAL A 54 -3.47 1.99 5.45
N THR A 55 -4.48 1.48 6.14
CA THR A 55 -4.48 1.39 7.61
C THR A 55 -3.61 0.22 8.08
N SER A 56 -3.39 0.14 9.38
CA SER A 56 -2.53 -0.85 10.02
C SER A 56 -3.03 -2.26 9.81
N ILE A 57 -4.35 -2.47 9.86
CA ILE A 57 -4.97 -3.77 9.63
C ILE A 57 -4.93 -4.17 8.14
N GLU A 58 -5.10 -3.22 7.22
CA GLU A 58 -4.94 -3.49 5.78
C GLU A 58 -3.49 -3.82 5.43
N LEU A 59 -2.54 -3.13 6.06
CA LEU A 59 -1.12 -3.43 5.92
C LEU A 59 -0.79 -4.82 6.46
N ALA A 60 -1.40 -5.25 7.57
CA ALA A 60 -1.26 -6.60 8.09
C ALA A 60 -1.79 -7.64 7.08
N ALA A 61 -2.96 -7.40 6.48
CA ALA A 61 -3.53 -8.26 5.44
C ALA A 61 -2.60 -8.36 4.21
N VAL A 62 -2.08 -7.22 3.73
CA VAL A 62 -1.12 -7.16 2.63
C VAL A 62 0.14 -7.95 2.97
N ARG A 63 0.74 -7.74 4.14
CA ARG A 63 1.95 -8.44 4.58
C ARG A 63 1.74 -9.95 4.66
N ARG A 64 0.59 -10.41 5.17
CA ARG A 64 0.24 -11.83 5.21
C ARG A 64 0.09 -12.43 3.81
N ALA A 65 -0.55 -11.71 2.90
CA ALA A 65 -0.67 -12.16 1.51
C ALA A 65 0.69 -12.22 0.79
N ILE A 66 1.58 -11.27 1.05
CA ILE A 66 2.96 -11.29 0.54
C ILE A 66 3.72 -12.49 1.13
N ALA A 67 3.63 -12.71 2.44
CA ALA A 67 4.26 -13.83 3.13
C ALA A 67 3.77 -15.18 2.58
N ALA A 68 2.47 -15.34 2.36
CA ALA A 68 1.87 -16.54 1.78
C ALA A 68 2.38 -16.87 0.36
N ARG A 69 2.94 -15.87 -0.35
CA ARG A 69 3.55 -16.05 -1.68
C ARG A 69 5.07 -16.32 -1.63
N GLY A 70 5.65 -16.48 -0.44
CA GLY A 70 7.11 -16.62 -0.28
C GLY A 70 7.83 -15.31 0.06
N GLY A 71 7.08 -14.28 0.49
CA GLY A 71 7.63 -13.04 1.00
C GLY A 71 8.15 -12.07 -0.08
N ALA A 72 8.89 -11.04 0.37
CA ALA A 72 9.39 -9.98 -0.51
C ALA A 72 10.32 -10.51 -1.62
N ARG A 73 11.09 -11.58 -1.36
CA ARG A 73 11.98 -12.20 -2.36
C ARG A 73 11.21 -12.82 -3.53
N ALA A 74 10.07 -13.46 -3.25
CA ALA A 74 9.21 -14.00 -4.31
C ALA A 74 8.65 -12.90 -5.22
N LEU A 75 8.37 -11.71 -4.66
CA LEU A 75 7.93 -10.55 -5.44
C LEU A 75 9.06 -9.92 -6.26
N GLN A 76 10.30 -9.90 -5.76
CA GLN A 76 11.45 -9.37 -6.51
C GLN A 76 11.71 -10.11 -7.84
N GLY A 77 11.37 -11.41 -7.92
CA GLY A 77 11.46 -12.19 -9.17
C GLY A 77 10.28 -12.02 -10.13
N ILE A 78 9.16 -11.49 -9.64
CA ILE A 78 7.90 -11.24 -10.39
C ILE A 78 7.81 -9.80 -10.91
N VAL A 79 8.58 -8.90 -10.29
CA VAL A 79 8.73 -7.48 -10.62
C VAL A 79 10.10 -7.32 -11.32
N ARG A 80 10.26 -7.81 -12.55
CA ARG A 80 11.44 -7.45 -13.34
C ARG A 80 11.20 -6.10 -13.99
N ALA A 81 11.99 -5.15 -13.50
CA ALA A 81 11.99 -3.74 -13.85
C ALA A 81 10.87 -2.95 -13.18
N GLY A 82 10.94 -2.81 -11.85
CA GLY A 82 10.14 -1.87 -11.06
C GLY A 82 10.71 -1.61 -9.67
N GLY A 83 11.98 -1.18 -9.60
CA GLY A 83 12.49 -0.51 -8.39
C GLY A 83 13.35 -1.31 -7.42
N ALA A 84 14.21 -2.21 -7.89
CA ALA A 84 15.38 -2.66 -7.13
C ALA A 84 16.57 -2.94 -8.07
N GLY A 85 16.99 -1.92 -8.82
CA GLY A 85 18.33 -1.92 -9.40
C GLY A 85 19.31 -1.54 -8.29
N ALA A 86 19.88 -2.52 -7.59
CA ALA A 86 21.18 -2.31 -6.99
C ALA A 86 22.15 -1.90 -8.11
N PRO A 87 23.01 -0.88 -7.94
CA PRO A 87 23.97 -0.54 -8.98
C PRO A 87 24.86 -1.76 -9.20
N ASP A 88 24.80 -2.29 -10.42
CA ASP A 88 25.72 -3.30 -10.90
C ASP A 88 27.13 -2.70 -10.77
N ARG A 89 27.95 -3.21 -9.84
CA ARG A 89 29.35 -2.82 -9.70
C ARG A 89 30.14 -3.49 -10.82
N ALA A 90 29.84 -3.14 -12.06
CA ALA A 90 30.64 -3.48 -13.21
C ALA A 90 31.45 -2.25 -13.63
N LYS A 91 32.75 -2.32 -13.32
CA LYS A 91 33.85 -1.44 -13.75
C LYS A 91 33.64 -0.97 -15.21
N ALA A 92 33.49 0.33 -15.43
CA ALA A 92 33.67 0.92 -16.75
C ALA A 92 34.87 1.89 -16.69
N ALA A 93 35.96 1.48 -17.35
CA ALA A 93 37.04 2.40 -17.71
C ALA A 93 36.47 3.53 -18.58
N GLY A 94 37.00 4.74 -18.37
CA GLY A 94 36.37 6.00 -18.73
C GLY A 94 36.28 6.30 -20.22
N ASP A 95 35.13 6.88 -20.61
CA ASP A 95 34.93 7.65 -21.83
C ASP A 95 34.75 9.14 -21.42
N PRO A 96 35.64 10.05 -21.86
CA PRO A 96 35.65 11.44 -21.41
C PRO A 96 34.52 12.32 -21.99
N ASP A 97 33.76 11.86 -22.99
CA ASP A 97 32.68 12.68 -23.61
C ASP A 97 31.25 12.32 -23.11
N ARG A 98 31.13 11.41 -22.14
CA ARG A 98 29.82 11.04 -21.63
C ARG A 98 29.30 12.11 -20.66
N ARG A 99 28.49 13.05 -21.18
CA ARG A 99 27.57 13.87 -20.36
C ARG A 99 26.94 12.96 -19.31
N ARG A 100 27.15 13.30 -18.04
CA ARG A 100 26.75 12.47 -16.89
C ARG A 100 25.24 12.25 -16.95
N ALA A 101 24.83 11.10 -17.51
CA ALA A 101 23.43 10.72 -17.60
C ALA A 101 22.91 10.63 -16.17
N LEU A 102 21.94 11.49 -15.85
CA LEU A 102 21.25 11.43 -14.57
C LEU A 102 20.60 10.04 -14.48
N PRO A 103 20.78 9.30 -13.36
CA PRO A 103 20.11 8.03 -13.19
C PRO A 103 18.61 8.28 -13.32
N GLN A 104 17.98 7.70 -14.34
CA GLN A 104 16.53 7.78 -14.49
C GLN A 104 15.92 7.15 -13.25
N ALA A 105 15.31 7.98 -12.40
CA ALA A 105 14.61 7.51 -11.23
C ALA A 105 13.54 6.53 -11.72
N SER A 106 13.67 5.25 -11.35
CA SER A 106 12.70 4.23 -11.70
C SER A 106 11.32 4.68 -11.23
N GLU A 107 10.34 4.61 -12.11
CA GLU A 107 8.96 4.97 -11.79
C GLU A 107 8.48 4.27 -10.51
N ARG A 108 7.85 5.02 -9.60
CA ARG A 108 7.20 4.44 -8.41
C ARG A 108 5.97 3.65 -8.82
N ARG A 109 6.07 2.32 -8.88
CA ARG A 109 4.95 1.42 -9.16
C ARG A 109 4.54 0.64 -7.92
N CYS A 110 3.36 0.04 -7.95
CA CYS A 110 2.92 -0.90 -6.93
C CYS A 110 3.92 -2.05 -6.80
N PRO A 111 4.45 -2.34 -5.60
CA PRO A 111 5.41 -3.43 -5.39
C PRO A 111 4.84 -4.83 -5.68
N MET A 112 3.51 -4.95 -5.79
CA MET A 112 2.80 -6.19 -6.07
C MET A 112 2.34 -6.29 -7.54
N LEU A 113 2.74 -5.35 -8.41
CA LEU A 113 2.46 -5.40 -9.84
C LEU A 113 3.47 -6.33 -10.53
N THR A 114 2.98 -7.45 -11.06
CA THR A 114 3.80 -8.40 -11.83
C THR A 114 4.11 -7.85 -13.21
N ASP A 115 5.14 -8.38 -13.87
CA ASP A 115 5.47 -8.03 -15.27
C ASP A 115 4.34 -8.39 -16.26
N ALA A 116 3.54 -9.40 -15.93
CA ALA A 116 2.32 -9.74 -16.67
C ALA A 116 1.16 -8.73 -16.48
N GLY A 117 1.39 -7.59 -15.82
CA GLY A 117 0.37 -6.57 -15.56
C GLY A 117 -0.68 -6.96 -14.51
N ARG A 118 -0.48 -8.04 -13.75
CA ARG A 118 -1.42 -8.55 -12.75
C ARG A 118 -0.99 -8.17 -11.33
N CYS A 119 -1.94 -8.13 -10.41
CA CYS A 119 -1.64 -7.97 -8.99
C CYS A 119 -1.30 -9.33 -8.38
N ALA A 120 -0.13 -9.46 -7.77
CA ALA A 120 0.29 -10.68 -7.08
C ALA A 120 -0.61 -11.02 -5.88
N ILE A 121 -1.26 -10.03 -5.26
CA ILE A 121 -2.12 -10.22 -4.07
C ILE A 121 -3.56 -9.78 -4.33
N TYR A 122 -4.10 -10.04 -5.52
CA TYR A 122 -5.39 -9.49 -5.97
C TYR A 122 -6.54 -9.67 -4.95
N ALA A 123 -6.62 -10.81 -4.27
CA ALA A 123 -7.65 -11.06 -3.25
C ALA A 123 -7.45 -10.26 -1.95
N ALA A 124 -6.21 -9.85 -1.63
CA ALA A 124 -5.85 -9.08 -0.43
C ALA A 124 -5.56 -7.60 -0.75
N ARG A 125 -6.09 -7.09 -1.85
CA ARG A 125 -5.99 -5.67 -2.21
C ARG A 125 -6.61 -4.79 -1.12
N PRO A 126 -5.94 -3.69 -0.72
CA PRO A 126 -6.53 -2.69 0.16
C PRO A 126 -7.81 -2.09 -0.41
N LEU A 127 -8.63 -1.47 0.44
CA LEU A 127 -9.90 -0.86 0.06
C LEU A 127 -9.71 0.15 -1.08
N GLY A 128 -8.67 0.99 -1.03
CA GLY A 128 -8.37 1.96 -2.09
C GLY A 128 -8.08 1.34 -3.47
N CYS A 129 -7.63 0.09 -3.53
CA CYS A 129 -7.44 -0.65 -4.80
C CYS A 129 -8.72 -1.35 -5.28
N ARG A 130 -9.76 -1.43 -4.45
CA ARG A 130 -11.06 -2.04 -4.76
C ARG A 130 -12.07 -1.05 -5.33
N THR A 131 -11.73 0.25 -5.36
CA THR A 131 -12.63 1.31 -5.86
C THR A 131 -12.42 1.65 -7.34
N PHE A 132 -11.52 0.96 -8.04
CA PHE A 132 -11.33 1.02 -9.49
C PHE A 132 -11.21 2.43 -10.11
N PHE A 133 -10.32 3.28 -9.62
CA PHE A 133 -10.15 4.65 -10.15
C PHE A 133 -9.55 4.77 -11.57
N CYS A 134 -9.19 3.65 -12.21
CA CYS A 134 -8.58 3.66 -13.54
C CYS A 134 -9.64 3.81 -14.63
N ASP A 135 -9.43 4.72 -15.58
CA ASP A 135 -10.35 4.94 -16.71
C ASP A 135 -10.51 3.70 -17.60
N ARG A 136 -9.51 2.80 -17.61
CA ARG A 136 -9.54 1.51 -18.32
C ARG A 136 -10.07 0.34 -17.46
N ALA A 137 -10.62 0.60 -16.28
CA ALA A 137 -11.38 -0.42 -15.56
C ALA A 137 -12.67 -0.73 -16.32
N PHE A 138 -13.11 -1.99 -16.29
CA PHE A 138 -14.44 -2.31 -16.77
C PHE A 138 -15.44 -1.69 -15.80
N ALA A 139 -16.25 -0.75 -16.29
CA ALA A 139 -17.22 -0.04 -15.49
C ALA A 139 -18.42 -0.93 -15.18
N GLY A 140 -18.83 -0.92 -13.92
CA GLY A 140 -20.08 -1.53 -13.46
C GLY A 140 -21.16 -0.48 -13.22
N ALA A 141 -22.10 -0.81 -12.34
CA ALA A 141 -23.14 0.13 -11.94
C ALA A 141 -22.54 1.37 -11.23
N PRO A 142 -23.19 2.55 -11.33
CA PRO A 142 -22.75 3.74 -10.61
C PRO A 142 -22.70 3.50 -9.10
N VAL A 143 -21.55 3.81 -8.49
CA VAL A 143 -21.34 3.68 -7.05
C VAL A 143 -21.64 5.00 -6.36
N ARG A 144 -22.42 4.96 -5.28
CA ARG A 144 -22.76 6.18 -4.52
C ARG A 144 -21.65 6.51 -3.54
N HIS A 145 -21.32 7.80 -3.43
CA HIS A 145 -20.25 8.28 -2.55
C HIS A 145 -20.46 7.87 -1.07
N HIS A 146 -21.71 7.77 -0.61
CA HIS A 146 -22.01 7.36 0.77
C HIS A 146 -21.67 5.89 1.03
N ASP A 147 -21.77 5.01 0.03
CA ASP A 147 -21.43 3.60 0.16
C ASP A 147 -19.91 3.44 0.33
N VAL A 148 -19.12 4.17 -0.47
CA VAL A 148 -17.66 4.24 -0.31
C VAL A 148 -17.27 4.81 1.06
N THR A 149 -17.92 5.89 1.48
CA THR A 149 -17.66 6.52 2.78
C THR A 149 -17.96 5.57 3.95
N ARG A 150 -19.03 4.75 3.83
CA ARG A 150 -19.38 3.73 4.82
C ARG A 150 -18.29 2.67 4.94
N LEU A 151 -17.78 2.16 3.82
CA LEU A 151 -16.69 1.17 3.81
C LEU A 151 -15.42 1.74 4.47
N VAL A 152 -15.05 2.98 4.14
CA VAL A 152 -13.89 3.65 4.75
C VAL A 152 -14.02 3.75 6.27
N ARG A 153 -15.20 4.14 6.78
CA ARG A 153 -15.46 4.21 8.23
C ARG A 153 -15.32 2.86 8.92
N LYS A 154 -15.88 1.79 8.33
CA LYS A 154 -15.74 0.42 8.85
C LYS A 154 -14.27 0.00 8.95
N VAL A 155 -13.46 0.26 7.92
CA VAL A 155 -12.02 -0.03 7.97
C VAL A 155 -11.32 0.78 9.07
N GLN A 156 -11.65 2.06 9.22
CA GLN A 156 -11.09 2.91 10.29
C GLN A 156 -11.44 2.42 11.69
N GLU A 157 -12.67 1.94 11.91
CA GLU A 157 -13.13 1.35 13.18
C GLU A 157 -12.37 0.06 13.53
N ILE A 158 -12.09 -0.78 12.53
CA ILE A 158 -11.24 -1.98 12.70
C ILE A 158 -9.80 -1.55 13.01
N ALA A 159 -9.25 -0.58 12.27
CA ALA A 159 -7.89 -0.08 12.47
C ALA A 159 -7.68 0.55 13.86
N ALA A 160 -8.69 1.27 14.38
CA ALA A 160 -8.65 1.84 15.73
C ALA A 160 -8.56 0.79 16.83
N ARG A 161 -9.13 -0.40 16.61
CA ARG A 161 -9.00 -1.56 17.52
C ARG A 161 -7.67 -2.30 17.34
N HIS A 162 -7.09 -2.28 16.15
CA HIS A 162 -5.81 -2.92 15.84
C HIS A 162 -4.61 -2.16 16.41
N ALA A 163 -4.63 -0.82 16.34
CA ALA A 163 -3.58 0.05 16.87
C ALA A 163 -4.20 1.16 17.73
N PRO A 164 -3.87 1.26 19.04
CA PRO A 164 -4.43 2.30 19.92
C PRO A 164 -4.22 3.70 19.33
N GLY A 165 -5.31 4.38 19.00
CA GLY A 165 -5.31 5.72 18.39
C GLY A 165 -5.76 5.79 16.93
N GLY A 166 -5.88 4.65 16.23
CA GLY A 166 -6.23 4.59 14.81
C GLY A 166 -5.13 5.21 13.94
N ASP A 167 -4.54 4.44 13.03
CA ASP A 167 -3.55 5.05 12.14
C ASP A 167 -4.26 5.84 11.03
N LEU A 168 -3.78 7.05 10.74
CA LEU A 168 -4.34 8.00 9.75
C LEU A 168 -4.27 7.50 8.29
N GLY A 169 -4.00 6.21 8.09
CA GLY A 169 -3.56 5.64 6.84
C GLY A 169 -2.20 6.19 6.44
N ARG A 170 -1.43 5.39 5.70
CA ARG A 170 -0.15 5.83 5.14
C ARG A 170 -0.05 5.35 3.70
N PRO A 171 0.68 6.06 2.82
CA PRO A 171 0.92 5.57 1.46
C PRO A 171 1.49 4.15 1.51
N LEU A 172 0.88 3.23 0.76
CA LEU A 172 1.19 1.80 0.76
C LEU A 172 2.70 1.48 0.64
N THR A 173 3.40 2.14 -0.27
CA THR A 173 4.85 1.96 -0.50
C THR A 173 5.66 2.34 0.73
N ARG A 174 5.31 3.43 1.40
CA ARG A 174 5.94 3.86 2.65
C ARG A 174 5.61 2.91 3.80
N ALA A 175 4.36 2.48 3.91
CA ALA A 175 3.92 1.55 4.94
C ALA A 175 4.61 0.17 4.85
N LEU A 176 4.89 -0.29 3.62
CA LEU A 176 5.64 -1.51 3.36
C LEU A 176 7.13 -1.37 3.69
N ALA A 177 7.73 -0.21 3.42
CA ALA A 177 9.15 0.04 3.68
C ALA A 177 9.48 0.09 5.19
N ASP A 178 8.56 0.57 6.03
CA ASP A 178 8.81 0.85 7.45
C ASP A 178 8.87 -0.39 8.38
N GLY A 179 9.08 -1.59 7.84
CA GLY A 179 9.53 -2.77 8.60
C GLY A 179 8.90 -2.96 9.98
N GLY A 180 7.57 -3.07 10.07
CA GLY A 180 6.90 -3.49 11.30
C GLY A 180 6.94 -2.54 12.51
N ALA A 181 7.43 -1.31 12.40
CA ALA A 181 7.34 -0.37 13.50
C ALA A 181 5.89 0.15 13.65
N ALA A 182 5.26 -0.13 14.79
CA ALA A 182 4.00 0.48 15.20
C ALA A 182 4.11 2.02 15.12
N PRO A 183 3.04 2.75 14.77
CA PRO A 183 3.11 4.21 14.62
C PRO A 183 3.21 4.90 15.98
N GLY A 184 4.42 5.02 16.50
CA GLY A 184 4.76 5.98 17.55
C GLY A 184 5.20 7.29 16.93
N GLY A 185 4.40 8.34 17.12
CA GLY A 185 4.83 9.74 16.95
C GLY A 185 4.33 10.43 15.68
N ALA A 186 3.28 11.22 15.84
CA ALA A 186 2.99 12.32 14.93
C ALA A 186 4.25 13.20 14.76
N PRO A 187 4.56 13.72 13.55
CA PRO A 187 5.60 14.71 13.42
C PRO A 187 5.18 15.97 14.19
N SER A 188 5.89 16.25 15.28
CA SER A 188 5.80 17.53 16.01
C SER A 188 5.94 18.68 15.02
N ARG A 189 5.01 19.64 15.09
CA ARG A 189 5.00 20.91 14.33
C ARG A 189 6.18 21.84 14.67
N ALA A 190 7.30 21.34 15.16
CA ALA A 190 8.49 22.11 15.51
C ALA A 190 9.39 22.46 14.29
N GLY A 191 9.22 21.81 13.13
CA GLY A 191 10.09 22.02 11.96
C GLY A 191 9.74 23.21 11.06
N ALA A 192 8.54 23.81 11.18
CA ALA A 192 8.10 24.89 10.30
C ALA A 192 8.64 26.28 10.70
N ALA A 193 9.01 26.48 11.97
CA ALA A 193 9.44 27.78 12.49
C ALA A 193 10.94 28.08 12.24
N ALA A 194 11.77 27.08 11.91
CA ALA A 194 13.22 27.25 11.77
C ALA A 194 13.69 27.75 10.39
N ARG A 195 12.84 27.70 9.35
CA ARG A 195 13.19 28.17 7.99
C ARG A 195 12.90 29.65 7.74
N ALA A 196 12.21 30.34 8.65
CA ALA A 196 11.85 31.75 8.50
C ALA A 196 12.89 32.74 9.08
N ARG A 197 14.02 32.27 9.65
CA ARG A 197 15.05 33.12 10.29
C ARG A 197 16.41 33.14 9.59
N ARG A 198 16.48 32.71 8.32
CA ARG A 198 17.70 32.79 7.48
C ARG A 198 17.48 33.58 6.20
N ALA A 199 16.57 34.55 6.25
CA ALA A 199 16.25 35.46 5.14
C ALA A 199 16.00 36.89 5.64
N ARG A 200 16.74 37.32 6.67
CA ARG A 200 16.88 38.74 7.06
C ARG A 200 18.32 38.96 7.49
#